data_AF-A0A533WEG0-F1
#
_entry.id   AF-A0A533WEG0-F1
#
_cell.length_a   1.000
_cell.length_b   1.000
_cell.length_c   1.000
_cell.angle_alpha   90.00
_cell.angle_beta   90.00
_cell.angle_gamma   90.00
#
_symmetry.space_group_name_H-M   'P 1'
#
loop_
_entity.id
_entity.type
_entity.pdbx_description
1 polymer ?
#
loop_
_entity_poly.entity_id
_entity_poly.type
_entity_poly.pdbx_seq_one_letter_code
_entity_poly.pdbx_strand_id
1 'polypeptide(L)'
;MALRLYNSYGRKLLPFRPLRNKEVRMYTCGPTVWDYAHVGNFRTFLFEDLLRRFLKFKGYRVTQVKNITDVEDRIIRGMKEKGLSRKELATFFEEAFMQDLDTLKIERAEFYPRATDHIPGIKPKELKVGARVSQDHYEKAEARDFALWKAWDEDDGEVYWETELGKGRPGWHIECSAMSMKYLGESFDIHTGGMDLRFPHHENEIAQSEAATGKKLARFWLHSEFLSVSGKEMHKSSGNIVKLRDLLKDGWDPLTVRLFLISAHYRDPINLTQKALEQAQAERERLEQFVSRLRQNRQESPSRHAGLANQLLKSFERSMDADLNTPRAFAALFSFVKRVNKLMDGEKMGTKEAGEILLALKRVNGILGVISFEEEGELSPELLSLIKERDEARSVKDFAKADEIRSQLSKRGITVEDTSRGTVWRREPSLKARVKDKDMEAQDL
;
A
#
# COMPACT_ATOMS: atom_id res chain seq x y z
N MET A 1 -4.63 -13.04 -19.57
CA MET A 1 -5.95 -12.60 -20.09
C MET A 1 -5.92 -11.10 -20.25
N ALA A 2 -6.98 -10.46 -20.77
CA ALA A 2 -7.10 -9.01 -20.69
C ALA A 2 -7.47 -8.63 -19.25
N LEU A 3 -6.82 -7.61 -18.69
CA LEU A 3 -7.18 -7.06 -17.37
C LEU A 3 -8.63 -6.56 -17.41
N ARG A 4 -9.42 -6.95 -16.43
CA ARG A 4 -10.77 -6.44 -16.19
C ARG A 4 -10.79 -5.75 -14.84
N LEU A 5 -11.43 -4.58 -14.76
CA LEU A 5 -11.55 -3.78 -13.55
C LEU A 5 -13.03 -3.47 -13.31
N TYR A 6 -13.45 -3.50 -12.05
CA TYR A 6 -14.79 -3.07 -11.68
C TYR A 6 -14.84 -1.55 -11.67
N ASN A 7 -15.65 -1.00 -12.58
CA ASN A 7 -15.89 0.42 -12.65
C ASN A 7 -17.07 0.77 -11.74
N SER A 8 -16.79 1.50 -10.65
CA SER A 8 -17.84 2.04 -9.78
C SER A 8 -18.80 2.95 -10.56
N TYR A 9 -18.27 3.64 -11.57
CA TYR A 9 -19.07 4.34 -12.58
C TYR A 9 -19.73 3.30 -13.50
N GLY A 10 -21.06 3.20 -13.41
CA GLY A 10 -21.85 2.20 -14.13
C GLY A 10 -21.90 0.79 -13.51
N ARG A 11 -21.21 0.57 -12.36
CA ARG A 11 -21.29 -0.66 -11.53
C ARG A 11 -21.06 -1.97 -12.30
N LYS A 12 -20.03 -2.01 -13.14
CA LYS A 12 -19.77 -3.15 -14.05
C LYS A 12 -18.30 -3.53 -14.11
N LEU A 13 -18.03 -4.83 -14.25
CA LEU A 13 -16.70 -5.36 -14.53
C LEU A 13 -16.38 -5.26 -16.04
N LEU A 14 -15.49 -4.35 -16.41
CA LEU A 14 -15.18 -4.02 -17.80
C LEU A 14 -13.73 -4.36 -18.15
N PRO A 15 -13.42 -4.74 -19.41
CA PRO A 15 -12.04 -4.86 -19.86
C PRO A 15 -11.35 -3.49 -19.82
N PHE A 16 -10.19 -3.42 -19.18
CA PHE A 16 -9.39 -2.20 -19.12
C PHE A 16 -8.65 -1.97 -20.44
N ARG A 17 -8.81 -0.76 -20.98
CA ARG A 17 -8.03 -0.24 -22.11
C ARG A 17 -7.80 1.24 -21.87
N PRO A 18 -6.54 1.72 -21.92
CA PRO A 18 -6.28 3.15 -21.80
C PRO A 18 -6.78 3.91 -23.02
N LEU A 19 -6.91 5.23 -22.85
CA LEU A 19 -7.22 6.22 -23.87
C LEU A 19 -6.06 6.40 -24.85
N ARG A 20 -4.82 6.20 -24.40
CA ARG A 20 -3.59 6.37 -25.19
C ARG A 20 -2.74 5.10 -25.16
N ASN A 21 -2.85 4.24 -26.18
CA ASN A 21 -2.01 3.05 -26.41
C ASN A 21 -1.47 2.35 -25.13
N LYS A 22 -0.19 2.55 -24.78
CA LYS A 22 0.46 1.94 -23.61
C LYS A 22 0.65 2.90 -22.44
N GLU A 23 -0.03 4.03 -22.42
CA GLU A 23 0.07 5.06 -21.39
C GLU A 23 -1.21 5.07 -20.55
N VAL A 24 -1.05 4.97 -19.23
CA VAL A 24 -2.15 5.04 -18.26
C VAL A 24 -1.93 6.26 -17.38
N ARG A 25 -2.87 7.20 -17.45
CA ARG A 25 -2.93 8.40 -16.62
C ARG A 25 -3.90 8.16 -15.47
N MET A 26 -3.37 8.15 -14.26
CA MET A 26 -4.08 7.77 -13.04
C MET A 26 -4.06 8.92 -12.03
N TYR A 27 -5.23 9.36 -11.59
CA TYR A 27 -5.36 10.26 -10.45
C TYR A 27 -5.83 9.48 -9.23
N THR A 28 -5.27 9.78 -8.07
CA THR A 28 -5.61 9.13 -6.81
C THR A 28 -5.73 10.18 -5.71
N CYS A 29 -6.85 10.29 -5.02
CA CYS A 29 -6.97 11.23 -3.90
C CYS A 29 -5.92 10.91 -2.82
N GLY A 30 -5.19 11.92 -2.36
CA GLY A 30 -4.17 11.77 -1.33
C GLY A 30 -4.64 12.15 0.08
N PRO A 31 -3.71 12.22 1.03
CA PRO A 31 -4.03 12.54 2.42
C PRO A 31 -4.29 14.03 2.63
N THR A 32 -5.05 14.33 3.67
CA THR A 32 -4.98 15.64 4.33
C THR A 32 -3.87 15.61 5.36
N VAL A 33 -2.91 16.54 5.26
CA VAL A 33 -1.69 16.57 6.08
C VAL A 33 -1.85 17.39 7.37
N TRP A 34 -2.79 16.98 8.22
CA TRP A 34 -3.06 17.60 9.54
C TRP A 34 -2.75 16.68 10.73
N ASP A 35 -2.64 15.37 10.50
CA ASP A 35 -2.23 14.32 11.45
C ASP A 35 -1.65 13.14 10.65
N TYR A 36 -1.04 12.17 11.34
CA TYR A 36 -0.58 10.92 10.76
C TYR A 36 -1.73 10.13 10.11
N ALA A 37 -1.47 9.57 8.94
CA ALA A 37 -2.39 8.66 8.28
C ALA A 37 -2.58 7.36 9.10
N HIS A 38 -3.81 6.83 9.08
CA HIS A 38 -4.15 5.58 9.75
C HIS A 38 -4.09 4.39 8.78
N VAL A 39 -4.12 3.16 9.32
CA VAL A 39 -4.00 1.93 8.52
C VAL A 39 -5.10 1.77 7.47
N GLY A 40 -6.27 2.37 7.69
CA GLY A 40 -7.34 2.50 6.70
C GLY A 40 -6.95 3.32 5.47
N ASN A 41 -6.20 4.43 5.64
CA ASN A 41 -5.69 5.19 4.49
C ASN A 41 -4.64 4.36 3.73
N PHE A 42 -3.72 3.71 4.45
CA PHE A 42 -2.70 2.86 3.84
C PHE A 42 -3.29 1.64 3.12
N ARG A 43 -4.47 1.14 3.53
CA ARG A 43 -5.20 0.14 2.75
C ARG A 43 -5.50 0.64 1.34
N THR A 44 -6.07 1.85 1.23
CA THR A 44 -6.37 2.48 -0.05
C THR A 44 -5.10 2.72 -0.85
N PHE A 45 -4.06 3.29 -0.24
CA PHE A 45 -2.80 3.57 -0.93
C PHE A 45 -2.07 2.30 -1.39
N LEU A 46 -2.17 1.19 -0.65
CA LEU A 46 -1.64 -0.11 -1.07
C LEU A 46 -2.45 -0.73 -2.23
N PHE A 47 -3.76 -0.56 -2.24
CA PHE A 47 -4.58 -0.95 -3.40
C PHE A 47 -4.11 -0.21 -4.67
N GLU A 48 -3.87 1.10 -4.57
CA GLU A 48 -3.40 1.92 -5.68
C GLU A 48 -1.99 1.52 -6.14
N ASP A 49 -1.11 1.21 -5.19
CA ASP A 49 0.22 0.66 -5.45
C ASP A 49 0.14 -0.68 -6.20
N LEU A 50 -0.75 -1.59 -5.78
CA LEU A 50 -0.98 -2.87 -6.48
C LEU A 50 -1.48 -2.66 -7.90
N LEU A 51 -2.44 -1.75 -8.10
CA LEU A 51 -2.95 -1.39 -9.43
C LEU A 51 -1.81 -0.87 -10.32
N ARG A 52 -1.05 0.11 -9.83
CA ARG A 52 0.10 0.69 -10.53
C ARG A 52 1.14 -0.36 -10.90
N ARG A 53 1.57 -1.17 -9.93
CA ARG A 53 2.57 -2.23 -10.15
C ARG A 53 2.08 -3.27 -11.14
N PHE A 54 0.80 -3.65 -11.07
CA PHE A 54 0.24 -4.61 -12.02
C PHE A 54 0.12 -4.03 -13.43
N LEU A 55 -0.28 -2.76 -13.58
CA LEU A 55 -0.27 -2.07 -14.88
C LEU A 55 1.13 -2.03 -15.50
N LYS A 56 2.16 -1.70 -14.70
CA LYS A 56 3.57 -1.75 -15.14
C LYS A 56 3.97 -3.17 -15.54
N PHE A 57 3.59 -4.18 -14.77
CA PHE A 57 3.82 -5.60 -15.10
C PHE A 57 3.18 -6.01 -16.44
N LYS A 58 2.00 -5.47 -16.77
CA LYS A 58 1.32 -5.66 -18.06
C LYS A 58 1.97 -4.87 -19.21
N GLY A 59 3.02 -4.09 -18.94
CA GLY A 59 3.77 -3.33 -19.95
C GLY A 59 3.21 -1.94 -20.24
N TYR A 60 2.36 -1.40 -19.36
CA TYR A 60 1.91 -0.01 -19.44
C TYR A 60 2.94 0.94 -18.81
N ARG A 61 3.10 2.12 -19.39
CA ARG A 61 3.71 3.28 -18.74
C ARG A 61 2.62 3.96 -17.92
N VAL A 62 2.87 4.17 -16.64
CA VAL A 62 1.89 4.76 -15.72
C VAL A 62 2.37 6.12 -15.28
N THR A 63 1.52 7.14 -15.41
CA THR A 63 1.69 8.44 -14.77
C THR A 63 0.62 8.57 -13.70
N GLN A 64 1.04 8.56 -12.44
CA GLN A 64 0.18 8.76 -11.28
C GLN A 64 0.35 10.16 -10.73
N VAL A 65 -0.78 10.80 -10.43
CA VAL A 65 -0.87 12.05 -9.68
C VAL A 65 -1.61 11.76 -8.39
N LYS A 66 -1.03 12.12 -7.25
CA LYS A 66 -1.65 11.99 -5.92
C LYS A 66 -1.56 13.32 -5.21
N ASN A 67 -2.67 14.03 -5.04
CA ASN A 67 -2.61 15.34 -4.39
C ASN A 67 -2.21 15.26 -2.91
N ILE A 68 -1.83 16.40 -2.36
CA ILE A 68 -1.71 16.64 -0.92
C ILE A 68 -2.71 17.75 -0.59
N THR A 69 -3.67 17.46 0.29
CA THR A 69 -4.61 18.49 0.77
C THR A 69 -3.98 19.19 1.98
N ASP A 70 -3.41 20.37 1.72
CA ASP A 70 -2.71 21.22 2.69
C ASP A 70 -3.47 22.52 3.03
N VAL A 71 -4.75 22.56 2.65
CA VAL A 71 -5.74 23.60 3.00
C VAL A 71 -7.11 22.95 3.14
N GLU A 72 -7.69 22.95 4.33
CA GLU A 72 -9.10 22.59 4.59
C GLU A 72 -9.43 22.88 6.07
N ASP A 73 -10.68 22.64 6.47
CA ASP A 73 -11.15 22.87 7.84
C ASP A 73 -10.34 22.06 8.88
N ARG A 74 -9.91 20.83 8.56
CA ARG A 74 -9.05 20.03 9.47
C ARG A 74 -7.65 20.60 9.64
N ILE A 75 -7.09 21.19 8.59
CA ILE A 75 -5.77 21.84 8.65
C ILE A 75 -5.85 23.06 9.56
N ILE A 76 -6.88 23.91 9.38
CA ILE A 76 -7.11 25.10 10.21
C ILE A 76 -7.28 24.73 11.69
N ARG A 77 -8.06 23.69 11.99
CA ARG A 77 -8.19 23.17 13.36
C ARG A 77 -6.86 22.64 13.90
N GLY A 78 -6.12 21.85 13.12
CA GLY A 78 -4.81 21.32 13.50
C GLY A 78 -3.78 22.42 13.79
N MET A 79 -3.79 23.52 13.02
CA MET A 79 -2.95 24.69 13.28
C MET A 79 -3.24 25.29 14.65
N LYS A 80 -4.52 25.51 14.98
CA LYS A 80 -4.96 26.04 16.28
C LYS A 80 -4.61 25.10 17.43
N GLU A 81 -4.85 23.80 17.27
CA GLU A 81 -4.61 22.78 18.30
C GLU A 81 -3.11 22.63 18.62
N LYS A 82 -2.23 22.74 17.62
CA LYS A 82 -0.79 22.50 17.75
C LYS A 82 0.05 23.77 17.88
N GLY A 83 -0.56 24.94 17.70
CA GLY A 83 0.15 26.22 17.70
C GLY A 83 1.18 26.35 16.57
N LEU A 84 0.96 25.67 15.44
CA LEU A 84 1.86 25.66 14.27
C LEU A 84 1.27 26.47 13.12
N SER A 85 2.13 27.09 12.30
CA SER A 85 1.68 27.65 11.03
C SER A 85 1.21 26.54 10.08
N ARG A 86 0.39 26.91 9.09
CA ARG A 86 -0.09 25.97 8.06
C ARG A 86 1.06 25.21 7.38
N LYS A 87 2.13 25.95 7.05
CA LYS A 87 3.28 25.41 6.32
C LYS A 87 4.06 24.42 7.17
N GLU A 88 4.29 24.72 8.45
CA GLU A 88 4.98 23.81 9.37
C GLU A 88 4.19 22.52 9.56
N LEU A 89 2.89 22.63 9.85
CA LEU A 89 1.98 21.50 10.03
C LEU A 89 1.95 20.59 8.78
N ALA A 90 1.69 21.19 7.61
CA ALA A 90 1.58 20.45 6.36
C ALA A 90 2.91 19.80 5.97
N THR A 91 4.04 20.50 6.12
CA THR A 91 5.36 19.94 5.79
C THR A 91 5.68 18.74 6.68
N PHE A 92 5.45 18.86 7.98
CA PHE A 92 5.71 17.79 8.94
C PHE A 92 4.91 16.51 8.61
N PHE A 93 3.59 16.64 8.43
CA PHE A 93 2.74 15.49 8.17
C PHE A 93 2.86 14.96 6.73
N GLU A 94 3.23 15.80 5.76
CA GLU A 94 3.61 15.35 4.42
C GLU A 94 4.88 14.49 4.48
N GLU A 95 5.94 14.94 5.15
CA GLU A 95 7.16 14.16 5.34
C GLU A 95 6.91 12.84 6.07
N ALA A 96 6.11 12.86 7.14
CA ALA A 96 5.70 11.65 7.85
C ALA A 96 4.94 10.68 6.94
N PHE A 97 3.98 11.18 6.15
CA PHE A 97 3.26 10.39 5.16
C PHE A 97 4.22 9.77 4.14
N MET A 98 5.19 10.55 3.64
CA MET A 98 6.21 10.07 2.72
C MET A 98 7.06 8.95 3.34
N GLN A 99 7.49 9.06 4.59
CA GLN A 99 8.23 8.01 5.30
C GLN A 99 7.40 6.73 5.47
N ASP A 100 6.11 6.87 5.76
CA ASP A 100 5.21 5.74 5.95
C ASP A 100 4.94 5.00 4.62
N LEU A 101 4.89 5.72 3.48
CA LEU A 101 4.85 5.10 2.15
C LEU A 101 6.08 4.22 1.90
N ASP A 102 7.29 4.72 2.20
CA ASP A 102 8.53 3.97 2.03
C ASP A 102 8.58 2.75 2.94
N THR A 103 8.11 2.90 4.18
CA THR A 103 8.03 1.84 5.19
C THR A 103 7.17 0.67 4.70
N LEU A 104 6.05 0.97 4.05
CA LEU A 104 5.17 -0.03 3.42
C LEU A 104 5.57 -0.39 1.98
N LYS A 105 6.73 0.07 1.49
CA LYS A 105 7.21 -0.16 0.11
C LYS A 105 6.20 0.26 -0.97
N ILE A 106 5.44 1.32 -0.74
CA ILE A 106 4.55 1.91 -1.74
C ILE A 106 5.39 2.70 -2.75
N GLU A 107 5.19 2.47 -4.05
CA GLU A 107 5.89 3.26 -5.07
C GLU A 107 5.43 4.72 -5.03
N ARG A 108 6.39 5.64 -5.15
CA ARG A 108 6.08 7.07 -5.27
C ARG A 108 5.32 7.33 -6.58
N ALA A 109 4.30 8.19 -6.47
CA ALA A 109 3.64 8.78 -7.62
C ALA A 109 4.60 9.73 -8.35
N GLU A 110 4.36 9.97 -9.64
CA GLU A 110 5.16 10.92 -10.42
C GLU A 110 4.96 12.36 -9.91
N PHE A 111 3.77 12.68 -9.40
CA PHE A 111 3.43 14.03 -8.93
C PHE A 111 2.64 14.01 -7.63
N TYR A 112 3.00 14.92 -6.72
CA TYR A 112 2.29 15.20 -5.48
C TYR A 112 1.87 16.68 -5.39
N PRO A 113 0.90 17.13 -6.21
CA PRO A 113 0.49 18.52 -6.20
C PRO A 113 -0.18 18.91 -4.88
N ARG A 114 0.24 20.03 -4.29
CA ARG A 114 -0.39 20.61 -3.10
C ARG A 114 -1.51 21.54 -3.51
N ALA A 115 -2.67 21.45 -2.85
CA ALA A 115 -3.80 22.31 -3.16
C ALA A 115 -3.44 23.81 -3.18
N THR A 116 -2.57 24.26 -2.28
CA THR A 116 -2.16 25.68 -2.23
C THR A 116 -1.31 26.16 -3.40
N ASP A 117 -0.61 25.27 -4.12
CA ASP A 117 0.16 25.60 -5.32
C ASP A 117 -0.73 25.75 -6.58
N HIS A 118 -2.02 25.43 -6.46
CA HIS A 118 -2.95 25.32 -7.58
C HIS A 118 -4.12 26.30 -7.53
N ILE A 119 -4.13 27.23 -6.58
CA ILE A 119 -5.17 28.28 -6.46
C ILE A 119 -5.39 29.06 -7.75
N PRO A 120 -4.35 29.51 -8.51
CA PRO A 120 -4.57 30.21 -9.78
C PRO A 120 -5.26 29.37 -10.86
N GLY A 121 -5.24 28.04 -10.74
CA GLY A 121 -5.90 27.11 -11.64
C GLY A 121 -7.40 26.91 -11.35
N ILE A 122 -7.88 27.39 -10.21
CA ILE A 122 -9.28 27.30 -9.81
C ILE A 122 -10.03 28.47 -10.45
N LYS A 123 -10.88 28.17 -11.44
CA LYS A 123 -11.67 29.17 -12.20
C LYS A 123 -13.19 28.96 -12.06
N PRO A 124 -13.80 29.36 -10.93
CA PRO A 124 -15.21 29.05 -10.68
C PRO A 124 -16.21 29.84 -11.54
N LYS A 125 -15.78 30.86 -12.32
CA LYS A 125 -16.66 31.60 -13.25
C LYS A 125 -17.32 30.72 -14.32
N GLU A 126 -16.76 29.54 -14.59
CA GLU A 126 -17.32 28.55 -15.52
C GLU A 126 -18.45 27.71 -14.89
N LEU A 127 -18.76 27.92 -13.60
CA LEU A 127 -19.73 27.15 -12.81
C LEU A 127 -20.82 28.08 -12.23
N LYS A 128 -22.09 27.65 -12.26
CA LYS A 128 -23.23 28.47 -11.83
C LYS A 128 -23.17 28.81 -10.33
N VAL A 129 -23.37 30.08 -10.00
CA VAL A 129 -23.44 30.57 -8.62
C VAL A 129 -24.78 30.16 -7.99
N GLY A 130 -24.75 29.23 -7.04
CA GLY A 130 -25.88 28.77 -6.22
C GLY A 130 -25.89 29.38 -4.80
N ALA A 131 -26.76 28.86 -3.93
CA ALA A 131 -26.94 29.39 -2.56
C ALA A 131 -25.66 29.25 -1.72
N ARG A 132 -25.45 30.14 -0.73
CA ARG A 132 -24.27 30.11 0.16
C ARG A 132 -24.28 28.83 1.01
N VAL A 133 -23.43 27.87 0.67
CA VAL A 133 -23.20 26.65 1.45
C VAL A 133 -21.86 26.78 2.18
N SER A 134 -21.88 26.66 3.52
CA SER A 134 -20.72 26.86 4.38
C SER A 134 -20.02 25.57 4.82
N GLN A 135 -20.61 24.40 4.56
CA GLN A 135 -20.09 23.10 5.02
C GLN A 135 -19.95 22.10 3.88
N ASP A 136 -18.84 21.33 3.89
CA ASP A 136 -18.51 20.26 2.93
C ASP A 136 -18.88 18.84 3.46
N HIS A 137 -19.66 18.76 4.53
CA HIS A 137 -20.16 17.51 5.10
C HIS A 137 -21.61 17.27 4.68
N TYR A 138 -21.83 16.21 3.91
CA TYR A 138 -23.15 15.88 3.34
C TYR A 138 -23.54 14.45 3.73
N GLU A 139 -24.79 14.26 4.15
CA GLU A 139 -25.37 12.92 4.31
C GLU A 139 -25.87 12.37 2.96
N LYS A 140 -25.85 11.05 2.79
CA LYS A 140 -26.18 10.36 1.51
C LYS A 140 -27.59 10.65 0.97
N ALA A 141 -28.49 11.19 1.78
CA ALA A 141 -29.90 11.39 1.44
C ALA A 141 -30.19 12.71 0.71
N GLU A 142 -29.22 13.61 0.54
CA GLU A 142 -29.50 14.96 0.06
C GLU A 142 -28.50 15.42 -1.02
N ALA A 143 -28.90 15.37 -2.29
CA ALA A 143 -28.20 16.10 -3.35
C ALA A 143 -28.44 17.60 -3.14
N ARG A 144 -27.40 18.33 -2.73
CA ARG A 144 -27.42 19.77 -2.46
C ARG A 144 -26.25 20.46 -3.13
N ASP A 145 -26.33 21.79 -3.22
CA ASP A 145 -25.21 22.64 -3.62
C ASP A 145 -23.98 22.38 -2.71
N PHE A 146 -22.79 22.48 -3.28
CA PHE A 146 -21.52 22.34 -2.54
C PHE A 146 -20.57 23.50 -2.83
N ALA A 147 -19.70 23.81 -1.86
CA ALA A 147 -18.81 24.96 -1.97
C ALA A 147 -17.69 24.71 -2.99
N LEU A 148 -17.54 25.63 -3.95
CA LEU A 148 -16.34 25.72 -4.79
C LEU A 148 -15.31 26.65 -4.16
N TRP A 149 -15.80 27.74 -3.57
CA TRP A 149 -15.02 28.75 -2.88
C TRP A 149 -15.73 29.08 -1.56
N LYS A 150 -15.04 28.90 -0.44
CA LYS A 150 -15.53 29.27 0.88
C LYS A 150 -15.05 30.69 1.16
N ALA A 151 -16.00 31.61 1.34
CA ALA A 151 -15.68 32.97 1.75
C ALA A 151 -14.96 32.93 3.10
N TRP A 152 -13.95 33.78 3.26
CA TRP A 152 -13.16 33.83 4.49
C TRP A 152 -14.02 34.24 5.68
N ASP A 153 -13.82 33.57 6.81
CA ASP A 153 -14.31 33.99 8.12
C ASP A 153 -13.18 34.08 9.15
N GLU A 154 -13.50 34.54 10.36
CA GLU A 154 -12.50 34.68 11.44
C GLU A 154 -11.86 33.34 11.83
N ASP A 155 -12.56 32.22 11.63
CA ASP A 155 -12.06 30.91 11.97
C ASP A 155 -10.94 30.45 11.03
N ASP A 156 -10.96 30.91 9.78
CA ASP A 156 -9.91 30.64 8.79
C ASP A 156 -8.57 31.33 9.13
N GLY A 157 -8.60 32.39 9.95
CA GLY A 157 -7.40 33.11 10.38
C GLY A 157 -6.56 33.61 9.20
N GLU A 158 -5.30 33.17 9.12
CA GLU A 158 -4.37 33.53 8.04
C GLU A 158 -4.53 32.71 6.74
N VAL A 159 -5.42 31.71 6.72
CA VAL A 159 -5.58 30.78 5.59
C VAL A 159 -6.58 31.33 4.59
N TYR A 160 -6.11 32.20 3.69
CA TYR A 160 -6.93 32.75 2.60
C TYR A 160 -6.12 33.16 1.38
N TRP A 161 -6.85 33.39 0.29
CA TRP A 161 -6.38 34.00 -0.94
C TRP A 161 -7.37 35.09 -1.38
N GLU A 162 -6.81 36.17 -1.92
CA GLU A 162 -7.59 37.20 -2.60
C GLU A 162 -7.76 36.80 -4.07
N THR A 163 -9.01 36.69 -4.51
CA THR A 163 -9.36 36.33 -5.89
C THR A 163 -10.47 37.24 -6.40
N GLU A 164 -10.80 37.13 -7.69
CA GLU A 164 -11.95 37.84 -8.28
C GLU A 164 -13.30 37.46 -7.64
N LEU A 165 -13.37 36.35 -6.90
CA LEU A 165 -14.56 35.92 -6.16
C LEU A 165 -14.62 36.51 -4.74
N GLY A 166 -13.58 37.23 -4.33
CA GLY A 166 -13.38 37.74 -2.99
C GLY A 166 -12.48 36.86 -2.13
N LYS A 167 -12.13 37.40 -0.96
CA LYS A 167 -11.31 36.76 0.06
C LYS A 167 -11.89 35.43 0.51
N GLY A 168 -11.11 34.36 0.43
CA GLY A 168 -11.56 33.02 0.81
C GLY A 168 -10.55 31.92 0.52
N ARG A 169 -11.04 30.69 0.41
CA ARG A 169 -10.24 29.50 0.12
C ARG A 169 -11.04 28.47 -0.68
N PRO A 170 -10.40 27.51 -1.36
CA PRO A 170 -11.14 26.49 -2.09
C PRO A 170 -11.97 25.59 -1.17
N GLY A 171 -13.08 25.10 -1.70
CA GLY A 171 -13.77 23.93 -1.13
C GLY A 171 -13.02 22.64 -1.45
N TRP A 172 -13.19 21.61 -0.62
CA TRP A 172 -12.37 20.39 -0.72
C TRP A 172 -12.41 19.70 -2.10
N HIS A 173 -13.57 19.71 -2.76
CA HIS A 173 -13.79 19.00 -4.02
C HIS A 173 -13.07 19.64 -5.21
N ILE A 174 -13.05 20.99 -5.28
CA ILE A 174 -12.56 21.70 -6.47
C ILE A 174 -11.05 21.54 -6.68
N GLU A 175 -10.32 21.28 -5.60
CA GLU A 175 -8.89 21.00 -5.60
C GLU A 175 -8.56 19.82 -6.51
N CYS A 176 -9.23 18.68 -6.31
CA CYS A 176 -8.96 17.46 -7.06
C CYS A 176 -9.35 17.58 -8.54
N SER A 177 -10.48 18.22 -8.85
CA SER A 177 -10.87 18.54 -10.23
C SER A 177 -9.81 19.39 -10.94
N ALA A 178 -9.38 20.50 -10.33
CA ALA A 178 -8.42 21.41 -10.95
C ALA A 178 -7.03 20.76 -11.11
N MET A 179 -6.52 20.09 -10.07
CA MET A 179 -5.22 19.44 -10.09
C MET A 179 -5.18 18.26 -11.07
N SER A 180 -6.18 17.37 -11.03
CA SER A 180 -6.21 16.21 -11.92
C SER A 180 -6.21 16.64 -13.40
N MET A 181 -7.02 17.63 -13.77
CA MET A 181 -7.05 18.16 -15.14
C MET A 181 -5.76 18.88 -15.54
N LYS A 182 -5.12 19.63 -14.64
CA LYS A 182 -3.84 20.30 -14.93
C LYS A 182 -2.73 19.30 -15.29
N TYR A 183 -2.63 18.19 -14.58
CA TYR A 183 -1.55 17.22 -14.78
C TYR A 183 -1.87 16.14 -15.81
N LEU A 184 -3.12 15.70 -15.90
CA LEU A 184 -3.51 14.56 -16.73
C LEU A 184 -4.34 14.96 -17.96
N GLY A 185 -4.81 16.21 -18.03
CA GLY A 185 -5.76 16.70 -19.03
C GLY A 185 -7.22 16.47 -18.62
N GLU A 186 -8.15 17.07 -19.38
CA GLU A 186 -9.61 17.06 -19.13
C GLU A 186 -10.26 15.66 -19.17
N SER A 187 -9.54 14.66 -19.69
CA SER A 187 -9.97 13.26 -19.64
C SER A 187 -8.77 12.32 -19.46
N PHE A 188 -8.84 11.44 -18.46
CA PHE A 188 -7.81 10.47 -18.12
C PHE A 188 -8.37 9.06 -17.84
N ASP A 189 -7.48 8.11 -17.59
CA ASP A 189 -7.78 6.68 -17.65
C ASP A 189 -8.44 6.16 -16.38
N ILE A 190 -7.88 6.50 -15.22
CA ILE A 190 -8.26 5.93 -13.93
C ILE A 190 -8.32 7.02 -12.85
N HIS A 191 -9.39 7.03 -12.07
CA HIS A 191 -9.51 7.77 -10.82
C HIS A 191 -9.70 6.78 -9.65
N THR A 192 -8.95 6.93 -8.56
CA THR A 192 -9.09 6.08 -7.36
C THR A 192 -9.29 6.85 -6.06
N GLY A 193 -9.89 6.18 -5.07
CA GLY A 193 -9.97 6.65 -3.69
C GLY A 193 -10.57 5.62 -2.74
N GLY A 194 -10.84 6.00 -1.49
CA GLY A 194 -11.61 5.18 -0.55
C GLY A 194 -13.11 5.17 -0.90
N MET A 195 -13.86 4.19 -0.39
CA MET A 195 -15.32 4.08 -0.64
C MET A 195 -16.10 5.28 -0.09
N ASP A 196 -15.59 5.93 0.97
CA ASP A 196 -16.08 7.21 1.50
C ASP A 196 -15.98 8.35 0.49
N LEU A 197 -14.94 8.35 -0.35
CA LEU A 197 -14.76 9.40 -1.35
C LEU A 197 -15.73 9.27 -2.52
N ARG A 198 -16.37 8.10 -2.70
CA ARG A 198 -17.34 7.90 -3.78
C ARG A 198 -18.45 8.96 -3.75
N PHE A 199 -18.99 9.21 -2.57
CA PHE A 199 -19.98 10.25 -2.34
C PHE A 199 -19.68 10.89 -0.98
N PRO A 200 -19.59 12.23 -0.90
CA PRO A 200 -19.92 13.19 -1.97
C PRO A 200 -18.74 13.55 -2.89
N HIS A 201 -17.50 13.23 -2.50
CA HIS A 201 -16.30 13.82 -3.10
C HIS A 201 -16.16 13.59 -4.61
N HIS A 202 -16.05 12.34 -5.06
CA HIS A 202 -15.89 12.00 -6.48
C HIS A 202 -17.12 12.35 -7.32
N GLU A 203 -18.32 12.28 -6.76
CA GLU A 203 -19.55 12.71 -7.45
C GLU A 203 -19.51 14.23 -7.74
N ASN A 204 -19.01 15.02 -6.78
CA ASN A 204 -18.82 16.46 -6.95
C ASN A 204 -17.68 16.77 -7.94
N GLU A 205 -16.60 15.98 -7.96
CA GLU A 205 -15.53 16.14 -8.96
C GLU A 205 -16.02 15.86 -10.39
N ILE A 206 -16.86 14.84 -10.57
CA ILE A 206 -17.54 14.58 -11.84
C ILE A 206 -18.40 15.78 -12.21
N ALA A 207 -19.25 16.26 -11.28
CA ALA A 207 -20.11 17.41 -11.54
C ALA A 207 -19.32 18.66 -11.94
N GLN A 208 -18.26 18.99 -11.22
CA GLN A 208 -17.39 20.15 -11.52
C GLN A 208 -16.72 20.01 -12.89
N SER A 209 -16.06 18.87 -13.13
CA SER A 209 -15.20 18.70 -14.29
C SER A 209 -15.99 18.47 -15.58
N GLU A 210 -17.05 17.66 -15.53
CA GLU A 210 -17.89 17.39 -16.72
C GLU A 210 -18.74 18.61 -17.07
N ALA A 211 -19.20 19.41 -16.10
CA ALA A 211 -19.90 20.65 -16.37
C ALA A 211 -18.99 21.72 -17.00
N ALA A 212 -17.75 21.84 -16.52
CA ALA A 212 -16.78 22.81 -17.05
C ALA A 212 -16.29 22.44 -18.46
N THR A 213 -16.08 21.15 -18.74
CA THR A 213 -15.40 20.71 -19.97
C THR A 213 -16.31 20.07 -21.02
N GLY A 214 -17.50 19.61 -20.62
CA GLY A 214 -18.38 18.77 -21.45
C GLY A 214 -17.82 17.37 -21.74
N LYS A 215 -16.73 16.96 -21.08
CA LYS A 215 -16.03 15.68 -21.30
C LYS A 215 -16.06 14.85 -20.03
N LYS A 216 -16.02 13.52 -20.20
CA LYS A 216 -15.85 12.61 -19.06
C LYS A 216 -14.48 12.78 -18.41
N LEU A 217 -14.45 13.04 -17.11
CA LEU A 217 -13.21 13.25 -16.37
C LEU A 217 -12.32 12.00 -16.37
N ALA A 218 -12.86 10.86 -15.91
CA ALA A 218 -12.14 9.59 -15.83
C ALA A 218 -12.94 8.44 -16.45
N ARG A 219 -12.24 7.54 -17.16
CA ARG A 219 -12.86 6.38 -17.80
C ARG A 219 -13.21 5.27 -16.79
N PHE A 220 -12.35 5.06 -15.80
CA PHE A 220 -12.53 4.08 -14.72
C PHE A 220 -12.46 4.75 -13.36
N TRP A 221 -13.42 4.45 -12.50
CA TRP A 221 -13.47 4.86 -11.10
C TRP A 221 -13.38 3.63 -10.21
N LEU A 222 -12.34 3.52 -9.39
CA LEU A 222 -12.10 2.35 -8.53
C LEU A 222 -12.02 2.81 -7.07
N HIS A 223 -12.68 2.08 -6.17
CA HIS A 223 -12.77 2.47 -4.77
C HIS A 223 -12.40 1.32 -3.86
N SER A 224 -11.52 1.58 -2.89
CA SER A 224 -11.16 0.63 -1.84
C SER A 224 -12.20 0.64 -0.72
N GLU A 225 -12.62 -0.53 -0.28
CA GLU A 225 -13.49 -0.70 0.88
C GLU A 225 -12.79 -0.43 2.21
N PHE A 226 -13.61 -0.17 3.23
CA PHE A 226 -13.16 0.22 4.56
C PHE A 226 -12.37 -0.86 5.30
N LEU A 227 -11.58 -0.40 6.26
CA LEU A 227 -10.98 -1.23 7.30
C LEU A 227 -11.74 -0.99 8.61
N SER A 228 -12.15 -2.07 9.27
CA SER A 228 -12.68 -2.06 10.63
C SER A 228 -11.60 -2.53 11.62
N VAL A 229 -11.71 -2.17 12.89
CA VAL A 229 -10.84 -2.62 13.98
C VAL A 229 -11.70 -3.38 14.98
N SER A 230 -11.39 -4.66 15.20
CA SER A 230 -12.12 -5.54 16.12
C SER A 230 -13.64 -5.50 15.94
N GLY A 231 -14.09 -5.47 14.68
CA GLY A 231 -15.51 -5.46 14.30
C GLY A 231 -16.19 -4.10 14.34
N LYS A 232 -15.46 -3.01 14.66
CA LYS A 232 -15.99 -1.64 14.67
C LYS A 232 -15.35 -0.81 13.56
N GLU A 233 -16.13 0.02 12.88
CA GLU A 233 -15.57 1.02 11.97
C GLU A 233 -14.61 1.96 12.72
N MET A 234 -13.56 2.43 12.05
CA MET A 234 -12.64 3.39 12.65
C MET A 234 -13.26 4.79 12.61
N HIS A 235 -13.50 5.36 13.79
CA HIS A 235 -13.95 6.74 13.94
C HIS A 235 -13.13 7.44 15.02
N LYS A 236 -12.86 8.74 14.85
CA LYS A 236 -12.18 9.55 15.87
C LYS A 236 -12.95 9.55 17.19
N SER A 237 -14.28 9.70 17.09
CA SER A 237 -15.18 9.75 18.25
C SER A 237 -15.20 8.46 19.07
N SER A 238 -14.91 7.31 18.46
CA SER A 238 -14.78 6.03 19.17
C SER A 238 -13.36 5.73 19.66
N GLY A 239 -12.38 6.62 19.39
CA GLY A 239 -10.99 6.48 19.86
C GLY A 239 -10.27 5.23 19.36
N ASN A 240 -10.77 4.57 18.30
CA ASN A 240 -10.26 3.30 17.80
C ASN A 240 -9.47 3.42 16.48
N ILE A 241 -8.96 4.62 16.18
CA ILE A 241 -8.09 4.85 15.03
C ILE A 241 -6.73 4.24 15.33
N VAL A 242 -6.27 3.35 14.45
CA VAL A 242 -4.95 2.71 14.55
C VAL A 242 -4.03 3.32 13.50
N LYS A 243 -2.97 4.00 13.93
CA LYS A 243 -1.93 4.54 13.03
C LYS A 243 -0.99 3.42 12.63
N LEU A 244 -0.33 3.55 11.47
CA LEU A 244 0.70 2.59 11.06
C LEU A 244 1.80 2.52 12.13
N ARG A 245 2.25 3.68 12.61
CA ARG A 245 3.31 3.83 13.60
C ARG A 245 3.00 3.12 14.92
N ASP A 246 1.73 3.05 15.31
CA ASP A 246 1.31 2.31 16.51
C ASP A 246 1.57 0.81 16.34
N LEU A 247 1.20 0.24 15.19
CA LEU A 247 1.49 -1.17 14.90
C LEU A 247 2.99 -1.47 14.85
N LEU A 248 3.79 -0.56 14.31
CA LEU A 248 5.25 -0.73 14.29
C LEU A 248 5.84 -0.66 15.70
N LYS A 249 5.33 0.23 16.55
CA LYS A 249 5.72 0.35 17.96
C LYS A 249 5.36 -0.92 18.74
N ASP A 250 4.23 -1.54 18.41
CA ASP A 250 3.80 -2.84 18.96
C ASP A 250 4.63 -4.03 18.44
N GLY A 251 5.62 -3.77 17.57
CA GLY A 251 6.55 -4.78 17.08
C GLY A 251 6.08 -5.52 15.83
N TRP A 252 5.07 -5.01 15.11
CA TRP A 252 4.69 -5.59 13.82
C TRP A 252 5.66 -5.20 12.71
N ASP A 253 6.14 -6.18 11.96
CA ASP A 253 6.94 -5.93 10.76
C ASP A 253 6.10 -5.19 9.69
N PRO A 254 6.65 -4.14 9.03
CA PRO A 254 5.91 -3.37 8.02
C PRO A 254 5.36 -4.21 6.86
N LEU A 255 6.08 -5.27 6.43
CA LEU A 255 5.64 -6.15 5.35
C LEU A 255 4.59 -7.16 5.81
N THR A 256 4.55 -7.49 7.11
CA THR A 256 3.41 -8.18 7.71
C THR A 256 2.16 -7.30 7.64
N VAL A 257 2.25 -6.03 8.05
CA VAL A 257 1.13 -5.08 7.95
C VAL A 257 0.69 -4.92 6.49
N ARG A 258 1.65 -4.76 5.56
CA ARG A 258 1.37 -4.73 4.12
C ARG A 258 0.62 -5.97 3.66
N LEU A 259 1.10 -7.17 3.98
CA LEU A 259 0.48 -8.44 3.59
C LEU A 259 -0.96 -8.50 4.09
N PHE A 260 -1.19 -8.17 5.36
CA PHE A 260 -2.54 -8.11 5.93
C PHE A 260 -3.44 -7.17 5.12
N LEU A 261 -3.02 -5.93 4.88
CA LEU A 261 -3.84 -4.92 4.20
C LEU A 261 -4.20 -5.30 2.76
N ILE A 262 -3.39 -6.13 2.09
CA ILE A 262 -3.64 -6.61 0.72
C ILE A 262 -4.19 -8.04 0.65
N SER A 263 -4.40 -8.70 1.79
CA SER A 263 -4.86 -10.10 1.85
C SER A 263 -6.32 -10.28 1.41
N ALA A 264 -7.15 -9.27 1.65
CA ALA A 264 -8.52 -9.18 1.18
C ALA A 264 -8.60 -8.47 -0.17
N HIS A 265 -9.65 -8.75 -0.95
CA HIS A 265 -9.93 -8.00 -2.16
C HIS A 265 -10.12 -6.52 -1.82
N TYR A 266 -9.61 -5.60 -2.65
CA TYR A 266 -9.70 -4.15 -2.35
C TYR A 266 -11.14 -3.64 -2.21
N ARG A 267 -12.11 -4.35 -2.80
CA ARG A 267 -13.56 -4.05 -2.75
C ARG A 267 -14.33 -4.79 -1.66
N ASP A 268 -13.66 -5.53 -0.79
CA ASP A 268 -14.29 -6.19 0.35
C ASP A 268 -13.81 -5.53 1.64
N PRO A 269 -14.65 -5.37 2.68
CA PRO A 269 -14.19 -4.87 3.97
C PRO A 269 -13.15 -5.83 4.59
N ILE A 270 -12.22 -5.27 5.37
CA ILE A 270 -11.21 -6.05 6.11
C ILE A 270 -11.25 -5.66 7.58
N ASN A 271 -11.08 -6.64 8.46
CA ASN A 271 -11.10 -6.42 9.89
C ASN A 271 -9.72 -6.63 10.51
N LEU A 272 -9.14 -5.56 11.05
CA LEU A 272 -7.90 -5.58 11.79
C LEU A 272 -8.16 -6.18 13.17
N THR A 273 -7.47 -7.29 13.44
CA THR A 273 -7.42 -7.95 14.75
C THR A 273 -6.00 -8.47 14.96
N GLN A 274 -5.61 -8.68 16.21
CA GLN A 274 -4.32 -9.31 16.52
C GLN A 274 -4.16 -10.65 15.79
N LYS A 275 -5.18 -11.51 15.83
CA LYS A 275 -5.19 -12.81 15.13
C LYS A 275 -4.96 -12.68 13.61
N ALA A 276 -5.50 -11.63 12.99
CA ALA A 276 -5.31 -11.40 11.56
C ALA A 276 -3.87 -10.97 11.23
N LEU A 277 -3.23 -10.17 12.09
CA LEU A 277 -1.81 -9.82 11.96
C LEU A 277 -0.90 -11.03 12.23
N GLU A 278 -1.19 -11.85 13.24
CA GLU A 278 -0.48 -13.11 13.53
C GLU A 278 -0.55 -14.07 12.34
N GLN A 279 -1.74 -14.20 11.72
CA GLN A 279 -1.90 -14.99 10.51
C GLN A 279 -1.07 -14.43 9.35
N ALA A 280 -1.12 -13.12 9.11
CA ALA A 280 -0.35 -12.48 8.07
C ALA A 280 1.17 -12.66 8.28
N GLN A 281 1.62 -12.63 9.54
CA GLN A 281 3.01 -12.89 9.90
C GLN A 281 3.42 -14.33 9.58
N ALA A 282 2.63 -15.31 10.01
CA ALA A 282 2.90 -16.73 9.72
C ALA A 282 2.92 -17.01 8.20
N GLU A 283 2.01 -16.40 7.45
CA GLU A 283 1.98 -16.46 5.99
C GLU A 283 3.25 -15.87 5.36
N ARG A 284 3.72 -14.73 5.86
CA ARG A 284 4.96 -14.10 5.41
C ARG A 284 6.18 -14.95 5.73
N GLU A 285 6.30 -15.46 6.96
CA GLU A 285 7.40 -16.33 7.38
C GLU A 285 7.50 -17.59 6.51
N ARG A 286 6.35 -18.16 6.12
CA ARG A 286 6.30 -19.30 5.18
C ARG A 286 6.85 -18.94 3.80
N LEU A 287 6.59 -17.73 3.30
CA LEU A 287 7.15 -17.25 2.02
C LEU A 287 8.67 -17.04 2.13
N GLU A 288 9.15 -16.52 3.25
CA GLU A 288 10.59 -16.33 3.49
C GLU A 288 11.32 -17.67 3.59
N GLN A 289 10.77 -18.63 4.33
CA GLN A 289 11.26 -20.01 4.39
C GLN A 289 11.32 -20.64 3.00
N PHE A 290 10.29 -20.43 2.18
CA PHE A 290 10.27 -20.93 0.81
C PHE A 290 11.40 -20.35 -0.05
N VAL A 291 11.65 -19.04 0.05
CA VAL A 291 12.77 -18.38 -0.64
C VAL A 291 14.12 -18.90 -0.17
N SER A 292 14.30 -19.08 1.15
CA SER A 292 15.54 -19.63 1.71
C SER A 292 15.81 -21.05 1.18
N ARG A 293 14.79 -21.92 1.19
CA ARG A 293 14.89 -23.28 0.64
C ARG A 293 15.26 -23.30 -0.84
N LEU A 294 14.68 -22.41 -1.65
CA LEU A 294 15.05 -22.28 -3.06
C LEU A 294 16.51 -21.83 -3.25
N ARG A 295 16.98 -20.86 -2.44
CA ARG A 295 18.37 -20.38 -2.47
C ARG A 295 19.38 -21.46 -2.08
N GLN A 296 19.01 -22.35 -1.18
CA GLN A 296 19.87 -23.41 -0.65
C GLN A 296 19.77 -24.73 -1.43
N ASN A 297 18.87 -24.84 -2.41
CA ASN A 297 18.79 -26.04 -3.23
C ASN A 297 20.07 -26.21 -4.06
N ARG A 298 20.81 -27.30 -3.81
CA ARG A 298 22.06 -27.68 -4.49
C ARG A 298 21.93 -29.00 -5.26
N GLN A 299 20.71 -29.43 -5.58
CA GLN A 299 20.47 -30.69 -6.28
C GLN A 299 20.95 -30.64 -7.73
N GLU A 300 21.89 -31.52 -8.06
CA GLU A 300 22.22 -31.91 -9.43
C GLU A 300 21.20 -32.94 -9.94
N SER A 301 19.93 -32.53 -10.03
CA SER A 301 18.86 -33.36 -10.59
C SER A 301 18.54 -32.88 -12.01
N PRO A 302 18.34 -33.77 -13.00
CA PRO A 302 17.89 -33.38 -14.33
C PRO A 302 16.59 -32.59 -14.22
N SER A 303 16.47 -31.48 -14.94
CA SER A 303 15.22 -30.71 -14.99
C SER A 303 14.09 -31.57 -15.55
N ARG A 304 13.22 -32.07 -14.68
CA ARG A 304 12.06 -32.90 -15.04
C ARG A 304 10.74 -32.12 -14.96
N HIS A 305 10.77 -30.89 -14.46
CA HIS A 305 9.59 -30.04 -14.24
C HIS A 305 9.76 -28.66 -14.88
N ALA A 306 10.23 -28.63 -16.13
CA ALA A 306 10.36 -27.40 -16.89
C ALA A 306 9.05 -26.57 -16.90
N GLY A 307 9.19 -25.25 -16.74
CA GLY A 307 8.07 -24.33 -16.85
C GLY A 307 7.27 -24.07 -15.56
N LEU A 308 7.66 -24.60 -14.39
CA LEU A 308 7.05 -24.24 -13.11
C LEU A 308 7.06 -22.72 -12.86
N ALA A 309 8.17 -22.05 -13.16
CA ALA A 309 8.28 -20.60 -13.07
C ALA A 309 7.22 -19.87 -13.93
N ASN A 310 7.00 -20.34 -15.15
CA ASN A 310 5.98 -19.80 -16.05
C ASN A 310 4.55 -20.12 -15.56
N GLN A 311 4.34 -21.30 -14.97
CA GLN A 311 3.05 -21.67 -14.37
C GLN A 311 2.69 -20.73 -13.21
N LEU A 312 3.65 -20.40 -12.34
CA LEU A 312 3.48 -19.42 -11.27
C LEU A 312 3.08 -18.05 -11.82
N LEU A 313 3.82 -17.53 -12.80
CA LEU A 313 3.54 -16.23 -13.40
C LEU A 313 2.15 -16.20 -14.05
N LYS A 314 1.78 -17.22 -14.81
CA LYS A 314 0.47 -17.31 -15.49
C LYS A 314 -0.69 -17.45 -14.52
N SER A 315 -0.54 -18.24 -13.46
CA SER A 315 -1.61 -18.40 -12.46
C SER A 315 -1.81 -17.11 -11.66
N PHE A 316 -0.71 -16.47 -11.24
CA PHE A 316 -0.74 -15.18 -10.58
C PHE A 316 -1.36 -14.09 -11.45
N GLU A 317 -0.89 -13.94 -12.70
CA GLU A 317 -1.41 -12.95 -13.64
C GLU A 317 -2.91 -13.16 -13.91
N ARG A 318 -3.37 -14.42 -14.03
CA ARG A 318 -4.80 -14.72 -14.22
C ARG A 318 -5.66 -14.27 -13.04
N SER A 319 -5.17 -14.43 -11.81
CA SER A 319 -5.86 -13.96 -10.62
C SER A 319 -5.94 -12.43 -10.60
N MET A 320 -4.83 -11.75 -10.91
CA MET A 320 -4.77 -10.29 -10.93
C MET A 320 -5.53 -9.66 -12.11
N ASP A 321 -5.59 -10.32 -13.27
CA ASP A 321 -6.38 -9.89 -14.43
C ASP A 321 -7.89 -9.83 -14.11
N ALA A 322 -8.34 -10.55 -13.08
CA ALA A 322 -9.72 -10.57 -12.61
C ALA A 322 -9.94 -9.54 -11.49
N ASP A 323 -9.87 -8.26 -11.80
CA ASP A 323 -10.09 -7.14 -10.87
C ASP A 323 -9.10 -7.09 -9.70
N LEU A 324 -7.81 -7.34 -9.96
CA LEU A 324 -6.75 -7.33 -8.93
C LEU A 324 -7.04 -8.28 -7.76
N ASN A 325 -7.53 -9.49 -8.05
CA ASN A 325 -7.96 -10.43 -7.02
C ASN A 325 -6.78 -11.02 -6.23
N THR A 326 -6.32 -10.28 -5.22
CA THR A 326 -5.23 -10.68 -4.33
C THR A 326 -5.52 -11.95 -3.53
N PRO A 327 -6.75 -12.24 -3.01
CA PRO A 327 -7.01 -13.51 -2.35
C PRO A 327 -6.74 -14.72 -3.26
N ARG A 328 -7.20 -14.67 -4.52
CA ARG A 328 -6.92 -15.73 -5.50
C ARG A 328 -5.44 -15.78 -5.89
N ALA A 329 -4.76 -14.64 -5.92
CA ALA A 329 -3.33 -14.59 -6.20
C ALA A 329 -2.51 -15.25 -5.08
N PHE A 330 -2.81 -14.94 -3.81
CA PHE A 330 -2.19 -15.59 -2.65
C PHE A 330 -2.52 -17.08 -2.58
N ALA A 331 -3.77 -17.48 -2.82
CA ALA A 331 -4.15 -18.89 -2.86
C ALA A 331 -3.36 -19.67 -3.93
N ALA A 332 -3.20 -19.09 -5.12
CA ALA A 332 -2.38 -19.66 -6.19
C ALA A 332 -0.89 -19.74 -5.80
N LEU A 333 -0.36 -18.70 -5.17
CA LEU A 333 1.02 -18.65 -4.68
C LEU A 333 1.27 -19.73 -3.61
N PHE A 334 0.45 -19.82 -2.57
CA PHE A 334 0.64 -20.81 -1.50
C PHE A 334 0.42 -22.25 -1.96
N SER A 335 -0.49 -22.47 -2.92
CA SER A 335 -0.65 -23.78 -3.57
C SER A 335 0.61 -24.16 -4.36
N PHE A 336 1.22 -23.19 -5.05
CA PHE A 336 2.49 -23.36 -5.74
C PHE A 336 3.64 -23.65 -4.75
N VAL A 337 3.75 -22.89 -3.65
CA VAL A 337 4.72 -23.14 -2.57
C VAL A 337 4.60 -24.57 -2.05
N LYS A 338 3.40 -25.03 -1.71
CA LYS A 338 3.15 -26.40 -1.23
C LYS A 338 3.62 -27.46 -2.24
N ARG A 339 3.31 -27.27 -3.53
CA ARG A 339 3.71 -28.19 -4.60
C ARG A 339 5.23 -28.24 -4.76
N VAL A 340 5.89 -27.09 -4.75
CA VAL A 340 7.35 -27.01 -4.95
C VAL A 340 8.11 -27.56 -3.75
N ASN A 341 7.66 -27.28 -2.52
CA ASN A 341 8.25 -27.91 -1.32
C ASN A 341 8.23 -29.44 -1.43
N LYS A 342 7.09 -30.04 -1.84
CA LYS A 342 6.99 -31.49 -2.04
C LYS A 342 7.97 -32.02 -3.10
N LEU A 343 8.27 -31.23 -4.14
CA LEU A 343 9.27 -31.61 -5.15
C LEU A 343 10.70 -31.52 -4.61
N MET A 344 11.02 -30.49 -3.81
CA MET A 344 12.31 -30.36 -3.15
C MET A 344 12.53 -31.47 -2.12
N ASP A 345 11.52 -31.79 -1.31
CA ASP A 345 11.54 -32.86 -0.31
C ASP A 345 11.77 -34.24 -0.96
N GLY A 346 11.15 -34.47 -2.13
CA GLY A 346 11.32 -35.71 -2.89
C GLY A 346 12.56 -35.76 -3.78
N GLU A 347 13.43 -34.76 -3.71
CA GLU A 347 14.65 -34.63 -4.53
C GLU A 347 14.41 -34.61 -6.05
N LYS A 348 13.28 -34.03 -6.45
CA LYS A 348 12.80 -33.97 -7.83
C LYS A 348 12.97 -32.58 -8.46
N MET A 349 13.81 -31.72 -7.88
CA MET A 349 13.99 -30.34 -8.33
C MET A 349 15.47 -29.95 -8.39
N GLY A 350 15.96 -29.65 -9.58
CA GLY A 350 17.35 -29.22 -9.77
C GLY A 350 17.60 -27.76 -9.36
N THR A 351 18.87 -27.40 -9.12
CA THR A 351 19.32 -26.04 -8.79
C THR A 351 18.87 -25.00 -9.84
N LYS A 352 18.91 -25.34 -11.13
CA LYS A 352 18.46 -24.46 -12.22
C LYS A 352 16.98 -24.10 -12.11
N GLU A 353 16.13 -25.09 -11.88
CA GLU A 353 14.68 -24.88 -11.72
C GLU A 353 14.37 -24.01 -10.50
N ALA A 354 15.07 -24.24 -9.38
CA ALA A 354 14.94 -23.41 -8.18
C ALA A 354 15.31 -21.94 -8.47
N GLY A 355 16.38 -21.70 -9.24
CA GLY A 355 16.77 -20.35 -9.67
C GLY A 355 15.72 -19.67 -10.56
N GLU A 356 15.14 -20.40 -11.53
CA GLU A 356 14.05 -19.89 -12.38
C GLU A 356 12.80 -19.53 -11.56
N ILE A 357 12.45 -20.36 -10.57
CA ILE A 357 11.33 -20.09 -9.65
C ILE A 357 11.63 -18.87 -8.79
N LEU A 358 12.86 -18.71 -8.31
CA LEU A 358 13.27 -17.55 -7.51
C LEU A 358 13.14 -16.25 -8.33
N LEU A 359 13.52 -16.26 -9.61
CA LEU A 359 13.32 -15.11 -10.51
C LEU A 359 11.83 -14.82 -10.75
N ALA A 360 11.00 -15.85 -10.93
CA ALA A 360 9.55 -15.69 -11.06
C ALA A 360 8.91 -15.12 -9.78
N LEU A 361 9.33 -15.58 -8.60
CA LEU A 361 8.90 -15.03 -7.31
C LEU A 361 9.31 -13.58 -7.14
N LYS A 362 10.52 -13.19 -7.54
CA LYS A 362 10.93 -11.77 -7.53
C LYS A 362 10.00 -10.91 -8.39
N ARG A 363 9.55 -11.40 -9.54
CA ARG A 363 8.57 -10.69 -10.40
C ARG A 363 7.19 -10.58 -9.74
N VAL A 364 6.69 -11.66 -9.13
CA VAL A 364 5.42 -11.64 -8.37
C VAL A 364 5.53 -10.67 -7.19
N ASN A 365 6.64 -10.70 -6.46
CA ASN A 365 6.89 -9.82 -5.33
C ASN A 365 7.14 -8.36 -5.75
N GLY A 366 7.59 -8.09 -6.98
CA GLY A 366 7.60 -6.74 -7.52
C GLY A 366 6.22 -6.09 -7.58
N ILE A 367 5.14 -6.89 -7.50
CA ILE A 367 3.76 -6.44 -7.38
C ILE A 367 3.31 -6.49 -5.93
N LEU A 368 3.45 -7.64 -5.27
CA LEU A 368 2.92 -7.82 -3.90
C LEU A 368 3.71 -7.04 -2.84
N GLY A 369 5.03 -6.96 -2.96
CA GLY A 369 5.92 -6.23 -2.04
C GLY A 369 6.05 -6.83 -0.64
N VAL A 370 5.72 -8.10 -0.43
CA VAL A 370 5.61 -8.73 0.90
C VAL A 370 6.81 -9.59 1.31
N ILE A 371 7.73 -9.88 0.38
CA ILE A 371 8.93 -10.69 0.61
C ILE A 371 10.17 -9.79 0.55
N SER A 372 11.10 -9.98 1.50
CA SER A 372 12.45 -9.42 1.37
C SER A 372 13.36 -10.38 0.60
N PHE A 373 13.97 -9.88 -0.47
CA PHE A 373 15.02 -10.58 -1.22
C PHE A 373 16.41 -10.02 -0.94
N GLU A 374 16.55 -9.10 0.01
CA GLU A 374 17.86 -8.68 0.50
C GLU A 374 18.65 -9.95 0.87
N GLU A 375 19.95 -9.97 0.53
CA GLU A 375 20.80 -11.06 0.97
C GLU A 375 20.83 -11.00 2.50
N GLU A 376 20.48 -12.10 3.15
CA GLU A 376 20.86 -12.27 4.55
C GLU A 376 22.38 -12.23 4.53
N GLY A 377 22.96 -11.08 4.88
CA GLY A 377 24.41 -10.90 4.87
C GLY A 377 25.06 -12.08 5.60
N GLU A 378 26.26 -12.47 5.13
CA GLU A 378 26.97 -13.65 5.63
C GLU A 378 26.89 -13.73 7.16
N LEU A 379 26.63 -14.94 7.67
CA LEU A 379 26.76 -15.16 9.11
C LEU A 379 28.20 -14.84 9.51
N SER A 380 28.36 -14.20 10.68
CA SER A 380 29.71 -14.02 11.22
C SER A 380 30.38 -15.40 11.37
N PRO A 381 31.71 -15.48 11.25
CA PRO A 381 32.44 -16.74 11.46
C PRO A 381 32.08 -17.44 12.79
N GLU A 382 31.76 -16.65 13.81
CA GLU A 382 31.29 -17.14 15.11
C GLU A 382 29.94 -17.87 15.04
N LEU A 383 28.95 -17.33 14.31
CA LEU A 383 27.65 -17.97 14.13
C LEU A 383 27.74 -19.24 13.27
N LEU A 384 28.60 -19.23 12.24
CA LEU A 384 28.91 -20.43 11.45
C LEU A 384 29.58 -21.50 12.32
N SER A 385 30.49 -21.11 13.21
CA SER A 385 31.13 -22.03 14.16
C SER A 385 30.12 -22.65 15.11
N LEU A 386 29.17 -21.86 15.65
CA LEU A 386 28.11 -22.38 16.52
C LEU A 386 27.20 -23.39 15.79
N ILE A 387 26.83 -23.11 14.53
CA ILE A 387 26.04 -24.07 13.72
C ILE A 387 26.83 -25.37 13.53
N LYS A 388 28.13 -25.28 13.25
CA LYS A 388 28.99 -26.45 13.10
C LYS A 388 29.14 -27.25 14.40
N GLU A 389 29.40 -26.57 15.52
CA GLU A 389 29.50 -27.19 16.85
C GLU A 389 28.19 -27.89 17.25
N ARG A 390 27.05 -27.29 16.92
CA ARG A 390 25.73 -27.91 17.08
C ARG A 390 25.59 -29.18 16.25
N ASP A 391 26.01 -29.15 14.99
CA ASP A 391 25.93 -30.30 14.09
C ASP A 391 26.84 -31.45 14.56
N GLU A 392 28.03 -31.11 15.07
CA GLU A 392 28.94 -32.06 15.72
C GLU A 392 28.31 -32.67 16.98
N ALA A 393 27.73 -31.86 17.88
CA ALA A 393 27.02 -32.33 19.07
C ALA A 393 25.87 -33.30 18.72
N ARG A 394 25.10 -32.98 17.68
CA ARG A 394 24.05 -33.89 17.17
C ARG A 394 24.61 -35.20 16.62
N SER A 395 25.74 -35.16 15.92
CA SER A 395 26.36 -36.35 15.33
C SER A 395 26.80 -37.37 16.40
N VAL A 396 27.23 -36.87 17.57
CA VAL A 396 27.60 -37.69 18.74
C VAL A 396 26.42 -37.93 19.71
N LYS A 397 25.20 -37.55 19.33
CA LYS A 397 23.95 -37.67 20.11
C LYS A 397 23.94 -36.88 21.43
N ASP A 398 24.73 -35.82 21.54
CA ASP A 398 24.64 -34.85 22.64
C ASP A 398 23.53 -33.83 22.34
N PHE A 399 22.28 -34.25 22.57
CA PHE A 399 21.11 -33.42 22.31
C PHE A 399 21.00 -32.23 23.27
N ALA A 400 21.51 -32.36 24.50
CA ALA A 400 21.51 -31.27 25.47
C ALA A 400 22.37 -30.10 24.99
N LYS A 401 23.59 -30.40 24.50
CA LYS A 401 24.48 -29.37 23.93
C LYS A 401 23.91 -28.78 22.64
N ALA A 402 23.32 -29.61 21.78
CA ALA A 402 22.69 -29.14 20.54
C ALA A 402 21.52 -28.17 20.80
N ASP A 403 20.70 -28.43 21.82
CA ASP A 403 19.59 -27.54 22.19
C ASP A 403 20.06 -26.27 22.91
N GLU A 404 21.14 -26.35 23.70
CA GLU A 404 21.81 -25.16 24.26
C GLU A 404 22.26 -24.22 23.14
N ILE A 405 22.99 -24.74 22.15
CA ILE A 405 23.49 -23.93 21.02
C ILE A 405 22.33 -23.40 20.16
N ARG A 406 21.26 -24.19 19.96
CA ARG A 406 20.04 -23.71 19.28
C ARG A 406 19.42 -22.50 19.99
N SER A 407 19.38 -22.51 21.32
CA SER A 407 18.90 -21.37 22.13
C SER A 407 19.82 -20.15 21.97
N GLN A 408 21.15 -20.35 21.95
CA GLN A 408 22.11 -19.27 21.73
C GLN A 408 21.97 -18.64 20.34
N LEU A 409 21.79 -19.47 19.30
CA LEU A 409 21.53 -19.01 17.93
C LEU A 409 20.22 -18.20 17.87
N SER A 410 19.14 -18.70 18.47
CA SER A 410 17.84 -18.00 18.49
C SER A 410 17.92 -16.63 19.20
N LYS A 411 18.65 -16.53 20.32
CA LYS A 411 18.90 -15.24 21.00
C LYS A 411 19.64 -14.22 20.14
N ARG A 412 20.43 -14.69 19.17
CA ARG A 412 21.15 -13.86 18.19
C ARG A 412 20.34 -13.66 16.90
N GLY A 413 19.05 -13.99 16.94
CA GLY A 413 18.13 -13.91 15.83
C GLY A 413 18.47 -14.91 14.73
N ILE A 414 18.98 -16.10 15.05
CA ILE A 414 19.23 -17.18 14.09
C ILE A 414 18.38 -18.40 14.45
N THR A 415 17.46 -18.78 13.58
CA THR A 415 16.71 -20.04 13.71
C THR A 415 17.36 -21.13 12.87
N VAL A 416 17.38 -22.37 13.38
CA VAL A 416 17.98 -23.54 12.70
C VAL A 416 16.97 -24.69 12.57
N GLU A 417 16.88 -25.24 11.36
CA GLU A 417 16.01 -26.36 10.99
C GLU A 417 16.86 -27.53 10.46
N ASP A 418 16.56 -28.73 10.93
CA ASP A 418 17.30 -29.92 10.53
C ASP A 418 16.65 -30.56 9.31
N THR A 419 17.44 -30.79 8.27
CA THR A 419 16.97 -31.49 7.06
C THR A 419 17.79 -32.77 6.84
N SER A 420 17.33 -33.63 5.93
CA SER A 420 18.09 -34.83 5.51
C SER A 420 19.47 -34.50 4.90
N ARG A 421 19.76 -33.23 4.62
CA ARG A 421 20.98 -32.74 3.98
C ARG A 421 21.86 -31.88 4.89
N GLY A 422 21.51 -31.80 6.18
CA GLY A 422 22.18 -30.97 7.17
C GLY A 422 21.32 -29.83 7.67
N THR A 423 21.94 -28.96 8.47
CA THR A 423 21.26 -27.85 9.14
C THR A 423 21.08 -26.67 8.19
N VAL A 424 19.83 -26.24 8.07
CA VAL A 424 19.42 -25.00 7.40
C VAL A 424 19.27 -23.91 8.46
N TRP A 425 19.76 -22.71 8.21
CA TRP A 425 19.61 -21.57 9.12
C TRP A 425 18.86 -20.41 8.45
N ARG A 426 18.33 -19.51 9.27
CA ARG A 426 17.69 -18.25 8.87
C ARG A 426 17.96 -17.17 9.90
N ARG A 427 18.17 -15.92 9.47
CA ARG A 427 18.04 -14.76 10.36
C ARG A 427 16.56 -14.46 10.64
N GLU A 428 16.19 -14.39 11.92
CA GLU A 428 14.93 -13.79 12.34
C GLU A 428 14.90 -12.32 11.87
N PRO A 429 13.76 -11.83 11.36
CA PRO A 429 13.61 -10.44 10.97
C PRO A 429 14.03 -9.55 12.15
N SER A 430 15.09 -8.78 12.00
CA SER A 430 15.55 -7.90 13.06
C SER A 430 14.56 -6.75 13.25
N LEU A 431 13.68 -6.89 14.24
CA LEU A 431 12.80 -5.81 14.70
C LEU A 431 13.56 -4.52 15.04
N LYS A 432 14.84 -4.63 15.37
CA LYS A 432 15.67 -3.52 15.87
C LYS A 432 16.46 -2.74 14.81
N ALA A 433 16.50 -3.18 13.54
CA ALA A 433 17.45 -2.59 12.57
C ALA A 433 16.87 -1.51 11.64
N ARG A 434 15.57 -1.19 11.72
CA ARG A 434 14.93 -0.21 10.80
C ARG A 434 14.39 1.05 11.46
N VAL A 435 14.30 1.10 12.79
CA VAL A 435 14.09 2.35 13.52
C VAL A 435 15.46 2.79 14.03
N LYS A 436 16.30 3.33 13.13
CA LYS A 436 17.44 4.12 13.62
C LYS A 436 16.85 5.39 14.22
N ASP A 437 16.98 5.49 15.53
CA ASP A 437 17.06 6.70 16.34
C ASP A 437 17.23 7.97 15.50
N LYS A 438 16.13 8.72 15.33
CA LYS A 438 16.14 10.19 15.28
C LYS A 438 14.77 10.87 15.40
N ASP A 439 13.64 10.18 15.16
CA ASP A 439 12.33 10.86 15.14
C ASP A 439 11.33 10.38 16.21
N MET A 440 11.81 9.77 17.31
CA MET A 440 10.93 9.33 18.41
C MET A 440 10.70 10.37 19.52
N GLU A 441 11.17 11.61 19.32
CA GLU A 441 10.90 12.74 20.24
C GLU A 441 9.82 13.72 19.74
N ALA A 442 9.18 13.47 18.60
CA ALA A 442 8.02 14.27 18.16
C ALA A 442 6.68 13.77 18.77
N GLN A 443 6.71 13.28 20.01
CA GLN A 443 5.49 12.83 20.72
C GLN A 443 4.68 13.97 21.36
N ASP A 444 5.16 15.21 21.31
CA ASP A 444 4.48 16.38 21.90
C ASP A 444 4.28 17.55 20.91
N LEU A 445 3.87 17.26 19.66
CA LEU A 445 3.26 18.27 18.76
C LEU A 445 1.85 17.88 18.40
#